data_AF-A0A941HPU1-F1
#
_entry.id   AF-A0A941HPU1-F1
#
_cell.length_a   1.000
_cell.length_b   1.000
_cell.length_c   1.000
_cell.angle_alpha   90.00
_cell.angle_beta   90.00
_cell.angle_gamma   90.00
#
_symmetry.space_group_name_H-M   'P 1'
#
loop_
_entity.id
_entity.type
_entity.pdbx_description
1 polymer ?
#
loop_
_entity_poly.entity_id
_entity_poly.type
_entity_poly.pdbx_seq_one_letter_code
_entity_poly.pdbx_strand_id
1 'polypeptide(L)'
;MMVLRQDKYADMAQFRKTRNAQRHRYYAKTSGYSRRQWTQEEMTLVMDRSLSDSELSEKIGRGVRAIQIKRNRMKKAALGVQSQSDQTKTVK
;
A
#
# COMPACT_ATOMS: atom_id res chain seq x y z
N MET A 1 -6.42 2.90 17.10
CA MET A 1 -6.02 4.13 16.36
C MET A 1 -7.11 5.17 16.62
N MET A 2 -6.79 6.39 17.09
CA MET A 2 -7.82 7.40 17.42
C MET A 2 -8.49 7.90 16.14
N VAL A 3 -9.82 7.86 16.09
CA VAL A 3 -10.60 8.31 14.92
C VAL A 3 -10.79 9.83 15.03
N LEU A 4 -10.12 10.59 14.17
CA LEU A 4 -10.36 12.03 14.06
C LEU A 4 -11.72 12.25 13.41
N ARG A 5 -12.66 12.87 14.13
CA ARG A 5 -13.97 13.21 13.58
C ARG A 5 -13.94 14.61 12.97
N GLN A 6 -14.40 14.75 11.73
CA GLN A 6 -14.33 16.00 10.96
C GLN A 6 -15.19 17.12 11.56
N ASP A 7 -16.34 16.77 12.12
CA ASP A 7 -17.31 17.65 12.80
C ASP A 7 -16.74 18.41 13.99
N LYS A 8 -15.65 17.93 14.59
CA LYS A 8 -14.99 18.56 15.74
C LYS A 8 -13.98 19.65 15.36
N TYR A 9 -13.73 19.85 14.07
CA TYR A 9 -12.80 20.87 13.60
C TYR A 9 -13.57 22.01 12.94
N ALA A 10 -13.42 23.21 13.48
CA ALA A 10 -13.97 24.43 12.86
C ALA A 10 -13.26 24.74 11.53
N ASP A 11 -11.95 24.48 11.47
CA ASP A 11 -11.13 24.67 10.26
C ASP A 11 -10.75 23.33 9.60
N MET A 12 -11.16 23.18 8.35
CA MET A 12 -10.84 22.02 7.53
C MET A 12 -9.35 21.89 7.20
N ALA A 13 -8.60 22.99 7.16
CA ALA A 13 -7.15 22.95 6.97
C ALA A 13 -6.45 22.34 8.19
N GLN A 14 -6.84 22.74 9.39
CA GLN A 14 -6.38 22.15 10.65
C GLN A 14 -6.70 20.64 10.74
N PHE A 15 -7.91 20.23 10.33
CA PHE A 15 -8.27 18.80 10.24
C PHE A 15 -7.33 18.04 9.30
N ARG A 16 -7.13 18.54 8.08
CA ARG A 16 -6.23 17.92 7.08
C ARG A 16 -4.80 17.79 7.63
N LYS A 17 -4.27 18.84 8.26
CA LYS A 17 -2.93 18.85 8.87
C LYS A 17 -2.81 17.77 9.95
N THR A 18 -3.79 17.68 10.84
CA THR A 18 -3.80 16.72 11.96
C THR A 18 -3.88 15.28 11.46
N ARG A 19 -4.80 15.00 10.53
CA ARG A 19 -4.95 13.71 9.87
C ARG A 19 -3.68 13.28 9.14
N ASN A 20 -3.07 14.19 8.39
CA ASN A 20 -1.83 13.91 7.68
C ASN A 20 -0.70 13.62 8.67
N ALA A 21 -0.55 14.39 9.74
CA ALA A 21 0.45 14.15 10.78
C ALA A 21 0.27 12.78 11.46
N GLN A 22 -0.97 12.38 11.76
CA GLN A 22 -1.25 11.04 12.29
C GLN A 22 -0.86 9.94 11.30
N ARG A 23 -1.23 10.09 10.02
CA ARG A 23 -0.86 9.15 8.96
C ARG A 23 0.67 9.07 8.77
N HIS A 24 1.36 10.21 8.85
CA HIS A 24 2.82 10.26 8.83
C HIS A 24 3.43 9.48 10.01
N ARG A 25 2.94 9.70 11.23
CA ARG A 25 3.39 8.94 12.41
C ARG A 25 3.16 7.44 12.25
N TYR A 26 2.02 7.03 11.70
CA TYR A 26 1.73 5.63 11.44
C TYR A 26 2.72 5.00 10.45
N TYR A 27 2.96 5.65 9.31
CA TYR A 27 3.89 5.12 8.32
C TYR A 27 5.35 5.20 8.77
N ALA A 28 5.73 6.20 9.57
CA ALA A 28 7.08 6.32 10.12
C ALA A 28 7.49 5.09 10.95
N LYS A 29 6.54 4.44 11.63
CA LYS A 29 6.80 3.20 12.38
C LYS A 29 7.31 2.05 11.52
N THR A 30 7.05 2.08 10.20
CA THR A 30 7.37 1.00 9.26
C THR A 30 8.27 1.48 8.11
N SER A 31 8.85 2.69 8.19
CA SER A 31 9.55 3.33 7.06
C SER A 31 11.07 3.10 7.02
N GLY A 32 11.59 2.07 7.70
CA GLY A 32 13.04 1.81 7.79
C GLY A 32 13.64 0.99 6.65
N TYR A 33 12.84 0.54 5.68
CA TYR A 33 13.30 -0.40 4.65
C TYR A 33 13.93 0.28 3.43
N SER A 34 14.94 -0.37 2.85
CA SER A 34 15.60 0.09 1.63
C SER A 34 14.68 0.01 0.40
N ARG A 35 14.97 0.86 -0.61
CA ARG A 35 14.29 0.78 -1.91
C ARG A 35 14.79 -0.43 -2.68
N ARG A 36 13.92 -1.43 -2.88
CA ARG A 36 14.13 -2.59 -3.78
C ARG A 36 13.02 -2.73 -4.83
N GLN A 37 13.28 -3.45 -5.92
CA GLN A 37 12.23 -3.85 -6.87
C GLN A 37 11.27 -4.88 -6.26
N TRP A 38 10.04 -4.94 -6.78
CA TRP A 38 9.04 -5.92 -6.33
C TRP A 38 9.28 -7.27 -7.01
N THR A 39 9.34 -8.36 -6.25
CA THR A 39 9.39 -9.72 -6.80
C THR A 39 7.99 -10.24 -7.11
N GLN A 40 7.90 -11.29 -7.93
CA GLN A 40 6.61 -11.91 -8.26
C GLN A 40 5.94 -12.53 -7.02
N GLU A 41 6.72 -13.13 -6.13
CA GLU A 41 6.26 -13.69 -4.85
C GLU A 41 5.75 -12.62 -3.89
N GLU A 42 6.43 -11.47 -3.81
CA GLU A 42 5.94 -10.34 -3.01
C GLU A 42 4.62 -9.82 -3.57
N MET A 43 4.47 -9.80 -4.89
CA MET A 43 3.27 -9.32 -5.57
C MET A 43 2.05 -10.24 -5.37
N THR A 44 2.24 -11.57 -5.35
CA THR A 44 1.16 -12.51 -5.03
C THR A 44 0.72 -12.35 -3.59
N LEU A 45 1.66 -12.22 -2.65
CA LEU A 45 1.37 -11.97 -1.23
C LEU A 45 0.64 -10.63 -0.99
N VAL A 46 0.97 -9.58 -1.74
CA VAL A 46 0.27 -8.27 -1.64
C VAL A 46 -1.19 -8.35 -2.07
N MET A 47 -1.51 -9.23 -3.03
CA MET A 47 -2.87 -9.42 -3.52
C MET A 47 -3.70 -10.35 -2.64
N ASP A 48 -3.05 -11.20 -1.86
CA ASP A 48 -3.72 -11.99 -0.83
C ASP A 48 -4.34 -11.07 0.24
N ARG A 49 -5.60 -11.33 0.59
CA ARG A 49 -6.36 -10.59 1.61
C ARG A 49 -6.40 -11.31 2.95
N SER A 50 -5.79 -12.49 3.05
CA SER A 50 -5.71 -13.26 4.30
C SER A 50 -4.86 -12.55 5.35
N LEU A 51 -3.85 -11.79 4.92
CA LEU A 51 -2.91 -11.07 5.79
C LEU A 51 -3.20 -9.57 5.83
N SER A 52 -3.06 -8.97 7.02
CA SER A 52 -3.11 -7.53 7.17
C SER A 52 -1.84 -6.86 6.62
N ASP A 53 -1.94 -5.56 6.31
CA ASP A 53 -0.78 -4.79 5.80
C ASP A 53 0.40 -4.74 6.77
N SER A 54 0.11 -4.78 8.07
CA SER A 54 1.12 -4.77 9.13
C SER A 54 1.88 -6.09 9.17
N GLU A 55 1.17 -7.22 9.16
CA GLU A 55 1.79 -8.55 9.11
C GLU A 55 2.59 -8.74 7.83
N LEU A 56 2.05 -8.25 6.70
CA LEU A 56 2.74 -8.31 5.42
C LEU A 56 4.01 -7.43 5.39
N SER A 57 3.96 -6.27 6.06
CA SER A 57 5.12 -5.38 6.24
C SER A 57 6.25 -6.08 6.99
N GLU A 58 5.91 -6.83 8.05
CA GLU A 58 6.87 -7.60 8.84
C GLU A 58 7.44 -8.77 8.04
N LYS A 59 6.58 -9.52 7.33
CA LYS A 59 6.97 -10.69 6.55
C LYS A 59 7.87 -10.37 5.35
N ILE A 60 7.51 -9.34 4.59
CA ILE A 60 8.26 -8.94 3.38
C ILE A 60 9.39 -7.96 3.76
N GLY A 61 9.31 -7.27 4.89
CA GLY A 61 10.27 -6.22 5.23
C GLY A 61 10.12 -5.02 4.31
N ARG A 62 8.89 -4.51 4.18
CA ARG A 62 8.53 -3.34 3.35
C ARG A 62 7.55 -2.48 4.11
N GLY A 63 7.70 -1.16 4.05
CA GLY A 63 6.78 -0.28 4.77
C GLY A 63 5.33 -0.40 4.29
N VAL A 64 4.39 -0.32 5.23
CA VAL A 64 2.94 -0.43 4.99
C VAL A 64 2.46 0.49 3.86
N ARG A 65 3.00 1.72 3.80
CA ARG A 65 2.65 2.68 2.74
C ARG A 65 3.00 2.15 1.35
N ALA A 66 4.15 1.49 1.19
CA ALA A 66 4.58 0.95 -0.09
C ALA A 66 3.66 -0.20 -0.54
N ILE A 67 3.29 -1.09 0.39
CA ILE A 67 2.32 -2.17 0.18
C ILE A 67 0.97 -1.61 -0.28
N GLN A 68 0.44 -0.61 0.42
CA GLN A 68 -0.85 0.02 0.07
C GLN A 68 -0.82 0.66 -1.32
N ILE A 69 0.27 1.37 -1.66
CA ILE A 69 0.44 1.97 -2.99
C ILE A 69 0.50 0.88 -4.07
N LYS A 70 1.29 -0.17 -3.85
CA LYS A 70 1.43 -1.29 -4.80
C LYS A 70 0.09 -1.98 -5.01
N ARG A 71 -0.63 -2.32 -3.94
CA ARG A 71 -1.97 -2.94 -4.03
C ARG A 71 -2.95 -2.06 -4.79
N ASN A 72 -2.98 -0.75 -4.53
CA ASN A 72 -3.86 0.16 -5.26
C ASN A 72 -3.50 0.21 -6.76
N ARG A 73 -2.21 0.25 -7.11
CA ARG A 73 -1.76 0.19 -8.51
C ARG A 73 -2.19 -1.12 -9.19
N MET A 74 -2.02 -2.25 -8.50
CA MET A 74 -2.41 -3.56 -9.04
C MET A 74 -3.93 -3.70 -9.16
N LYS A 75 -4.70 -3.18 -8.21
CA LYS A 75 -6.17 -3.08 -8.33
C LYS A 75 -6.58 -2.22 -9.51
N LYS A 76 -5.96 -1.05 -9.70
CA LYS A 76 -6.22 -0.20 -10.86
C LYS A 76 -5.85 -0.88 -12.17
N ALA A 77 -4.73 -1.61 -12.21
CA ALA A 77 -4.34 -2.41 -13.38
C ALA A 77 -5.37 -3.53 -13.65
N ALA A 78 -5.86 -4.21 -12.60
CA ALA A 78 -6.88 -5.25 -12.74
C ALA A 78 -8.27 -4.69 -13.16
N LEU A 79 -8.65 -3.52 -12.66
CA LEU A 79 -9.91 -2.83 -12.99
C LEU A 79 -9.85 -2.11 -14.34
N GLY A 80 -8.65 -1.71 -14.77
CA GLY A 80 -8.36 -1.01 -16.03
C GLY A 80 -8.05 -1.93 -17.20
N VAL A 81 -8.60 -3.16 -17.20
CA VAL A 81 -8.52 -4.18 -18.27
C VAL A 81 -7.23 -4.99 -18.30
N GLN A 82 -7.40 -6.31 -18.38
CA GLN A 82 -6.48 -7.26 -19.00
C GLN A 82 -5.92 -6.67 -20.30
N SER A 83 -4.75 -6.06 -20.26
CA SER A 83 -4.00 -5.75 -21.46
C SER A 83 -2.55 -6.09 -21.15
N GLN A 84 -2.10 -7.18 -21.78
CA GLN A 84 -0.78 -7.82 -21.70
C GLN A 84 -0.59 -8.89 -20.62
N SER A 85 -1.47 -9.89 -20.60
CA SER A 85 -1.02 -11.28 -20.40
C SER A 85 -0.88 -11.92 -21.78
N ASP A 86 0.17 -11.58 -22.51
CA ASP A 86 0.60 -12.33 -23.70
C ASP A 86 2.07 -11.97 -23.94
N GLN A 87 2.96 -12.73 -23.29
CA GLN A 87 4.20 -13.27 -23.88
C GLN A 87 4.73 -14.35 -22.92
N THR A 88 4.03 -15.48 -22.81
CA THR A 88 4.66 -16.75 -22.44
C THR A 88 4.67 -17.67 -23.66
N LYS A 89 5.88 -17.94 -24.16
CA LYS A 89 6.33 -19.07 -25.01
C LYS A 89 5.81 -19.16 -26.47
N THR A 90 6.75 -19.10 -27.42
CA THR A 90 6.93 -20.17 -28.41
C THR A 90 8.42 -20.35 -28.70
N VAL A 91 8.84 -21.61 -28.60
CA VAL A 91 10.15 -22.17 -28.94
C VAL A 91 10.29 -22.25 -30.46
N LYS A 92 11.45 -21.87 -31.01
CA LYS A 92 12.11 -22.61 -32.10
C LYS A 92 13.60 -22.35 -32.07
#